data_AF-H5UV33-F1
#
_entry.id   AF-H5UV33-F1
#
_cell.length_a   1.000
_cell.length_b   1.000
_cell.length_c   1.000
_cell.angle_alpha   90.00
_cell.angle_beta   90.00
_cell.angle_gamma   90.00
#
_symmetry.space_group_name_H-M   'P 1'
#
loop_
_entity.id
_entity.type
_entity.pdbx_description
1 polymer ?
#
loop_
_entity_poly.entity_id
_entity_poly.type
_entity_poly.pdbx_seq_one_letter_code
_entity_poly.pdbx_strand_id
1 'polypeptide(L)'
;MSDRLEFSSAPASSTREPQDVDPESTAPVAGREGVTFRDADAHASTDTSDVESPESAHVDDALDDAQDDERDDVSEDEGWSSAPLPVPSSLPEGAVLSDRRPRRHDRGRLTSARSKARKAAVELLYEAEQRGMNAGTLLEERLARPTTQTPLRDYTVACVKGVVDHWAEIDETLETYSRGWRLSRMPAVDRAILRVGTWEILHNDDVPGGVAVSEAVVIAQVLSTDDSPSFVNGLLSRVVEVAG
;
A
#
# COMPACT_ATOMS: atom_id res chain seq x y z
N MET A 1 66.49 25.98 -20.29
CA MET A 1 66.59 25.71 -18.83
C MET A 1 65.17 25.72 -18.31
N SER A 2 64.47 24.63 -18.01
CA SER A 2 64.81 23.21 -17.80
C SER A 2 63.52 22.42 -18.11
N ASP A 3 63.53 21.38 -18.95
CA ASP A 3 63.93 19.99 -18.66
C ASP A 3 62.87 19.22 -17.83
N ARG A 4 62.14 18.29 -18.46
CA ARG A 4 62.03 16.88 -18.02
C ARG A 4 61.29 16.00 -19.04
N LEU A 5 61.94 14.88 -19.39
CA LEU A 5 61.52 13.77 -20.23
C LEU A 5 60.62 12.74 -19.49
N GLU A 6 60.23 11.69 -20.25
CA GLU A 6 59.73 10.34 -19.85
C GLU A 6 58.20 10.18 -20.01
N PHE A 7 57.57 9.18 -20.64
CA PHE A 7 57.90 7.84 -21.16
C PHE A 7 56.72 7.43 -22.11
N SER A 8 56.93 6.85 -23.30
CA SER A 8 56.89 5.41 -23.61
C SER A 8 55.54 4.82 -24.12
N SER A 9 55.66 4.18 -25.29
CA SER A 9 54.93 3.04 -25.86
C SER A 9 53.52 3.20 -26.45
N ALA A 10 53.45 3.00 -27.77
CA ALA A 10 52.27 2.51 -28.52
C ALA A 10 52.08 0.98 -28.28
N PRO A 11 50.99 0.31 -28.75
CA PRO A 11 50.79 0.09 -30.19
C PRO A 11 49.34 0.04 -30.72
N ALA A 12 49.26 0.30 -32.04
CA ALA A 12 48.44 -0.34 -33.07
C ALA A 12 46.92 -0.50 -32.88
N SER A 13 46.18 0.38 -33.57
CA SER A 13 44.83 0.12 -34.08
C SER A 13 44.87 -1.01 -35.12
N SER A 14 44.06 -2.05 -34.94
CA SER A 14 43.81 -3.07 -35.96
C SER A 14 42.32 -3.05 -36.33
N THR A 15 42.08 -2.58 -37.55
CA THR A 15 40.82 -2.57 -38.29
C THR A 15 40.28 -4.00 -38.44
N ARG A 16 39.01 -4.22 -38.13
CA ARG A 16 38.30 -5.50 -38.39
C ARG A 16 37.29 -5.30 -39.52
N GLU A 17 37.49 -6.05 -40.60
CA GLU A 17 36.65 -6.14 -41.79
C GLU A 17 35.19 -6.55 -41.51
N PRO A 18 34.22 -6.11 -42.33
CA PRO A 18 32.84 -6.56 -42.28
C PRO A 18 32.68 -7.95 -42.95
N GLN A 19 31.93 -8.84 -42.31
CA GLN A 19 31.60 -10.17 -42.84
C GLN A 19 30.35 -10.09 -43.73
N ASP A 20 30.48 -10.62 -44.94
CA ASP A 20 29.41 -10.90 -45.89
C ASP A 20 28.42 -11.93 -45.32
N VAL A 21 27.13 -11.68 -45.49
CA VAL A 21 26.05 -12.65 -45.26
C VAL A 21 25.30 -12.89 -46.57
N ASP A 22 25.29 -14.16 -47.00
CA ASP A 22 24.72 -14.64 -48.25
C ASP A 22 23.20 -14.37 -48.40
N PRO A 23 22.73 -13.95 -49.58
CA PRO A 23 21.31 -13.85 -49.90
C PRO A 23 20.87 -14.97 -50.86
N GLU A 24 20.08 -15.94 -50.39
CA GLU A 24 18.99 -16.59 -51.15
C GLU A 24 18.35 -17.72 -50.34
N SER A 25 17.05 -17.59 -50.02
CA SER A 25 16.02 -18.59 -50.38
C SER A 25 14.63 -18.18 -49.88
N THR A 26 13.88 -17.58 -50.81
CA THR A 26 12.50 -17.92 -51.21
C THR A 26 11.32 -17.81 -50.22
N ALA A 27 10.41 -16.87 -50.52
CA ALA A 27 9.05 -16.68 -49.98
C ALA A 27 8.03 -17.69 -50.59
N PRO A 28 6.71 -17.76 -50.22
CA PRO A 28 5.76 -16.64 -50.34
C PRO A 28 4.64 -16.51 -49.29
N VAL A 29 3.92 -15.40 -49.47
CA VAL A 29 2.79 -14.79 -48.77
C VAL A 29 1.45 -15.56 -48.95
N ALA A 30 0.53 -15.45 -47.97
CA ALA A 30 -0.95 -15.38 -48.07
C ALA A 30 -1.58 -15.77 -46.71
N GLY A 31 -2.60 -15.15 -46.14
CA GLY A 31 -3.50 -14.12 -46.64
C GLY A 31 -4.21 -13.39 -45.48
N ARG A 32 -4.65 -12.16 -45.80
CA ARG A 32 -5.62 -11.37 -45.05
C ARG A 32 -6.98 -11.55 -45.72
N GLU A 33 -7.96 -12.01 -44.97
CA GLU A 33 -9.41 -11.82 -45.20
C GLU A 33 -9.99 -11.72 -43.76
N GLY A 34 -10.63 -10.65 -43.30
CA GLY A 34 -11.82 -10.02 -43.86
C GLY A 34 -12.93 -10.21 -42.81
N VAL A 35 -12.92 -9.43 -41.72
CA VAL A 35 -14.07 -9.36 -40.81
C VAL A 35 -14.82 -8.07 -41.11
N THR A 36 -15.93 -8.25 -41.81
CA THR A 36 -16.93 -7.23 -42.14
C THR A 36 -17.61 -6.76 -40.85
N PHE A 37 -17.48 -5.46 -40.55
CA PHE A 37 -18.38 -4.78 -39.63
C PHE A 37 -19.71 -4.58 -40.35
N ARG A 38 -20.79 -5.13 -39.79
CA ARG A 38 -22.15 -4.95 -40.32
C ARG A 38 -22.75 -3.69 -39.71
N ASP A 39 -23.26 -2.85 -40.60
CA ASP A 39 -24.15 -1.73 -40.34
C ASP A 39 -25.40 -2.16 -39.58
N ALA A 40 -25.82 -1.28 -38.65
CA ALA A 40 -27.18 -1.21 -38.15
C ALA A 40 -27.52 0.28 -37.90
N ASP A 41 -27.76 0.99 -39.01
CA ASP A 41 -28.80 2.03 -39.09
C ASP A 41 -30.18 1.39 -38.76
N ALA A 42 -31.23 2.03 -38.27
CA ALA A 42 -31.49 3.37 -37.74
C ALA A 42 -32.98 3.38 -37.28
N HIS A 43 -33.37 4.47 -36.60
CA HIS A 43 -34.73 5.00 -36.43
C HIS A 43 -35.66 4.40 -35.37
N ALA A 44 -36.02 5.21 -34.37
CA ALA A 44 -37.23 6.03 -34.46
C ALA A 44 -37.31 7.07 -33.33
N SER A 45 -37.60 8.30 -33.73
CA SER A 45 -37.92 9.47 -32.91
C SER A 45 -39.35 9.44 -32.37
N THR A 46 -39.54 9.99 -31.17
CA THR A 46 -40.74 10.72 -30.68
C THR A 46 -40.21 11.59 -29.53
N ASP A 47 -39.94 12.89 -29.68
CA ASP A 47 -40.81 14.06 -29.89
C ASP A 47 -41.80 14.35 -28.74
N THR A 48 -41.43 15.38 -27.98
CA THR A 48 -42.19 16.41 -27.23
C THR A 48 -43.52 16.08 -26.55
N SER A 49 -43.67 16.43 -25.27
CA SER A 49 -44.21 17.75 -24.84
C SER A 49 -44.49 17.78 -23.32
N ASP A 50 -44.14 18.93 -22.73
CA ASP A 50 -44.80 19.68 -21.64
C ASP A 50 -45.39 18.96 -20.41
N VAL A 51 -45.08 19.44 -19.19
CA VAL A 51 -45.86 20.51 -18.53
C VAL A 51 -45.53 20.65 -17.03
N GLU A 52 -45.47 21.92 -16.59
CA GLU A 52 -45.69 22.46 -15.23
C GLU A 52 -44.72 22.21 -14.06
N SER A 53 -43.98 23.29 -13.76
CA SER A 53 -43.71 23.73 -12.37
C SER A 53 -44.99 24.29 -11.73
N PRO A 54 -45.05 24.31 -10.38
CA PRO A 54 -45.66 25.46 -9.73
C PRO A 54 -44.76 26.12 -8.69
N GLU A 55 -45.00 27.42 -8.60
CA GLU A 55 -44.39 28.46 -7.78
C GLU A 55 -45.02 28.54 -6.37
N SER A 56 -44.19 28.90 -5.39
CA SER A 56 -44.41 29.80 -4.23
C SER A 56 -45.76 29.85 -3.44
N ALA A 57 -45.65 29.60 -2.11
CA ALA A 57 -46.35 30.33 -1.04
C ALA A 57 -45.59 30.06 0.29
N HIS A 58 -44.85 30.99 0.92
CA HIS A 58 -45.22 32.14 1.75
C HIS A 58 -45.70 31.82 3.20
N VAL A 59 -44.86 32.29 4.16
CA VAL A 59 -45.08 32.77 5.57
C VAL A 59 -45.70 31.78 6.60
N ASP A 60 -45.40 31.70 7.90
CA ASP A 60 -45.00 32.60 9.00
C ASP A 60 -44.28 31.75 10.08
N ASP A 61 -43.22 32.20 10.76
CA ASP A 61 -43.17 32.88 12.10
C ASP A 61 -43.57 32.02 13.33
N ALA A 62 -42.89 32.30 14.46
CA ALA A 62 -43.06 31.80 15.84
C ALA A 62 -42.26 30.53 16.24
N LEU A 63 -41.17 30.69 17.02
CA LEU A 63 -41.08 30.65 18.51
C LEU A 63 -41.07 29.20 19.04
N ASP A 64 -39.93 28.74 19.55
CA ASP A 64 -39.58 28.71 20.99
C ASP A 64 -40.33 27.60 21.72
N ASP A 65 -39.64 26.48 21.96
CA ASP A 65 -39.60 25.84 23.26
C ASP A 65 -38.55 24.72 23.23
N ALA A 66 -37.44 25.00 23.90
CA ALA A 66 -36.55 23.99 24.45
C ALA A 66 -37.17 23.43 25.73
N GLN A 67 -36.70 22.24 26.14
CA GLN A 67 -37.13 21.40 27.28
C GLN A 67 -38.18 20.37 26.82
N ASP A 68 -38.09 19.09 27.15
CA ASP A 68 -37.39 18.38 28.20
C ASP A 68 -37.24 16.96 27.64
N ASP A 69 -36.04 16.40 27.59
CA ASP A 69 -35.91 14.97 27.26
C ASP A 69 -35.02 14.29 28.30
N GLU A 70 -35.63 13.25 28.86
CA GLU A 70 -35.41 12.67 30.15
C GLU A 70 -33.98 12.11 30.27
N ARG A 71 -33.22 12.64 31.23
CA ARG A 71 -31.98 12.00 31.69
C ARG A 71 -32.37 10.89 32.66
N ASP A 72 -32.50 9.69 32.11
CA ASP A 72 -32.60 8.49 32.93
C ASP A 72 -31.26 8.16 33.61
N ASP A 73 -31.43 8.04 34.91
CA ASP A 73 -30.55 7.60 35.98
C ASP A 73 -30.00 6.19 35.70
N VAL A 74 -28.67 6.07 35.60
CA VAL A 74 -27.97 4.81 35.84
C VAL A 74 -26.76 5.08 36.73
N SER A 75 -27.06 5.13 38.03
CA SER A 75 -26.28 4.59 39.14
C SER A 75 -24.87 4.08 38.80
N GLU A 76 -23.89 4.87 39.23
CA GLU A 76 -22.56 4.43 39.63
C GLU A 76 -22.69 3.45 40.80
N ASP A 77 -22.29 2.18 40.63
CA ASP A 77 -21.70 1.33 41.66
C ASP A 77 -21.64 -0.13 41.16
N GLU A 78 -20.56 -0.51 40.47
CA GLU A 78 -19.96 -1.83 40.65
C GLU A 78 -18.43 -1.71 40.53
N GLY A 79 -17.79 -1.75 41.70
CA GLY A 79 -16.37 -1.58 41.89
C GLY A 79 -15.56 -2.70 41.24
N TRP A 80 -14.74 -2.33 40.27
CA TRP A 80 -13.58 -3.15 39.92
C TRP A 80 -12.58 -3.07 41.07
N SER A 81 -12.59 -4.07 41.95
CA SER A 81 -11.64 -4.17 43.05
C SER A 81 -10.22 -4.25 42.50
N SER A 82 -9.45 -3.20 42.73
CA SER A 82 -8.02 -3.09 42.41
C SER A 82 -7.20 -3.83 43.48
N ALA A 83 -7.41 -5.14 43.61
CA ALA A 83 -6.57 -5.97 44.46
C ALA A 83 -5.30 -6.34 43.67
N PRO A 84 -4.09 -5.96 44.14
CA PRO A 84 -2.85 -6.37 43.50
C PRO A 84 -2.73 -7.90 43.56
N LEU A 85 -2.34 -8.52 42.44
CA LEU A 85 -2.06 -9.95 42.36
C LEU A 85 -0.99 -10.33 43.41
N PRO A 86 -1.08 -11.51 44.05
CA PRO A 86 -0.09 -11.94 45.02
C PRO A 86 1.29 -12.06 44.36
N VAL A 87 2.25 -11.31 44.87
CA VAL A 87 3.66 -11.45 44.50
C VAL A 87 4.22 -12.73 45.14
N PRO A 88 4.96 -13.58 44.39
CA PRO A 88 5.60 -14.76 44.97
C PRO A 88 6.59 -14.32 46.06
N SER A 89 6.48 -14.92 47.24
CA SER A 89 7.17 -14.50 48.47
C SER A 89 8.68 -14.78 48.49
N SER A 90 9.26 -15.25 47.39
CA SER A 90 10.72 -15.39 47.25
C SER A 90 11.12 -15.32 45.78
N LEU A 91 11.75 -14.21 45.39
CA LEU A 91 12.59 -14.17 44.20
C LEU A 91 13.94 -14.81 44.54
N PRO A 92 14.57 -15.59 43.64
CA PRO A 92 15.89 -16.14 43.90
C PRO A 92 16.89 -15.01 44.15
N GLU A 93 17.61 -15.06 45.26
CA GLU A 93 18.72 -14.13 45.56
C GLU A 93 19.74 -14.21 44.41
N GLY A 94 19.88 -13.11 43.67
CA GLY A 94 20.75 -13.01 42.49
C GLY A 94 20.04 -12.72 41.17
N ALA A 95 18.70 -12.67 41.14
CA ALA A 95 17.97 -12.17 39.98
C ALA A 95 18.16 -10.64 39.84
N VAL A 96 19.24 -10.24 39.17
CA VAL A 96 19.32 -8.92 38.55
C VAL A 96 18.22 -8.83 37.49
N LEU A 97 17.03 -8.36 37.89
CA LEU A 97 16.12 -7.71 36.96
C LEU A 97 16.85 -6.49 36.42
N SER A 98 17.53 -6.67 35.29
CA SER A 98 17.80 -5.56 34.40
C SER A 98 16.46 -5.11 33.84
N ASP A 99 15.75 -4.30 34.63
CA ASP A 99 14.54 -3.59 34.23
C ASP A 99 14.91 -2.51 33.21
N ARG A 100 15.30 -2.96 32.03
CA ARG A 100 15.17 -2.17 30.82
C ARG A 100 13.91 -2.65 30.12
N ARG A 101 12.75 -2.26 30.64
CA ARG A 101 11.61 -2.06 29.73
C ARG A 101 12.14 -1.18 28.58
N PRO A 102 12.10 -1.64 27.31
CA PRO A 102 12.51 -0.78 26.21
C PRO A 102 11.72 0.51 26.32
N ARG A 103 12.44 1.65 26.34
CA ARG A 103 11.82 2.96 26.50
C ARG A 103 10.75 3.10 25.42
N ARG A 104 9.58 3.61 25.80
CA ARG A 104 8.38 3.81 24.96
C ARG A 104 8.62 4.49 23.60
N HIS A 105 9.81 5.07 23.39
CA HIS A 105 10.26 5.79 22.20
C HIS A 105 11.11 4.97 21.20
N ASP A 106 11.40 3.70 21.48
CA ASP A 106 12.08 2.79 20.52
C ASP A 106 11.09 1.96 19.69
N ARG A 107 9.80 2.09 19.98
CA ARG A 107 8.72 1.57 19.12
C ARG A 107 8.60 2.47 17.90
N GLY A 108 9.06 2.01 16.74
CA GLY A 108 8.58 2.57 15.47
C GLY A 108 9.50 3.53 14.72
N ARG A 109 10.81 3.56 15.00
CA ARG A 109 11.74 4.37 14.19
C ARG A 109 12.03 3.67 12.84
N LEU A 110 11.26 4.03 11.81
CA LEU A 110 11.53 3.75 10.39
C LEU A 110 12.84 4.41 9.96
N THR A 111 13.95 3.78 10.33
CA THR A 111 15.29 4.37 10.24
C THR A 111 16.00 3.97 8.96
N SER A 112 15.79 2.74 8.51
CA SER A 112 16.42 2.23 7.29
C SER A 112 15.84 2.87 6.03
N ALA A 113 16.63 2.88 4.95
CA ALA A 113 16.19 3.32 3.64
C ALA A 113 14.99 2.50 3.13
N ARG A 114 14.97 1.18 3.39
CA ARG A 114 13.85 0.29 3.03
C ARG A 114 12.61 0.56 3.86
N SER A 115 12.75 0.77 5.16
CA SER A 115 11.62 1.10 6.05
C SER A 115 10.93 2.40 5.62
N LYS A 116 11.72 3.43 5.27
CA LYS A 116 11.19 4.68 4.70
C LYS A 116 10.52 4.47 3.33
N ALA A 117 11.09 3.60 2.51
CA ALA A 117 10.54 3.28 1.20
C ALA A 117 9.20 2.54 1.29
N ARG A 118 9.06 1.58 2.21
CA ARG A 118 7.80 0.89 2.50
C ARG A 118 6.72 1.84 2.97
N LYS A 119 7.05 2.72 3.93
CA LYS A 119 6.12 3.75 4.39
C LYS A 119 5.63 4.63 3.23
N ALA A 120 6.54 5.08 2.36
CA ALA A 120 6.16 5.88 1.19
C ALA A 120 5.28 5.08 0.20
N ALA A 121 5.48 3.76 0.06
CA ALA A 121 4.62 2.92 -0.77
C ALA A 121 3.21 2.79 -0.17
N VAL A 122 3.11 2.58 1.15
CA VAL A 122 1.83 2.56 1.88
C VAL A 122 1.09 3.88 1.74
N GLU A 123 1.76 5.01 1.94
CA GLU A 123 1.17 6.35 1.79
C GLU A 123 0.65 6.58 0.36
N LEU A 124 1.37 6.10 -0.67
CA LEU A 124 0.95 6.22 -2.06
C LEU A 124 -0.26 5.34 -2.38
N LEU A 125 -0.27 4.09 -1.92
CA LEU A 125 -1.42 3.19 -2.08
C LEU A 125 -2.66 3.76 -1.38
N TYR A 126 -2.49 4.29 -0.18
CA TYR A 126 -3.56 4.96 0.56
C TYR A 126 -4.06 6.21 -0.19
N GLU A 127 -3.16 7.08 -0.68
CA GLU A 127 -3.52 8.27 -1.47
C GLU A 127 -4.31 7.92 -2.74
N ALA A 128 -3.89 6.89 -3.45
CA ALA A 128 -4.58 6.41 -4.65
C ALA A 128 -6.01 5.98 -4.32
N GLU A 129 -6.19 5.23 -3.23
CA GLU A 129 -7.49 4.74 -2.80
C GLU A 129 -8.41 5.88 -2.36
N GLN A 130 -7.90 6.84 -1.59
CA GLN A 130 -8.65 8.02 -1.17
C GLN A 130 -9.12 8.88 -2.36
N ARG A 131 -8.39 8.82 -3.48
CA ARG A 131 -8.76 9.49 -4.74
C ARG A 131 -9.61 8.62 -5.67
N GLY A 132 -9.85 7.36 -5.32
CA GLY A 132 -10.54 6.40 -6.18
C GLY A 132 -9.80 6.15 -7.51
N MET A 133 -8.48 6.25 -7.53
CA MET A 133 -7.66 6.08 -8.74
C MET A 133 -6.75 4.85 -8.66
N ASN A 134 -6.28 4.38 -9.81
CA ASN A 134 -5.31 3.29 -9.86
C ASN A 134 -3.95 3.74 -9.28
N ALA A 135 -3.37 2.95 -8.38
CA ALA A 135 -2.11 3.27 -7.73
C ALA A 135 -0.89 3.27 -8.68
N GLY A 136 -0.92 2.46 -9.74
CA GLY A 136 0.07 2.47 -10.81
C GLY A 136 0.04 3.79 -11.58
N THR A 137 -1.14 4.30 -11.90
CA THR A 137 -1.31 5.63 -12.50
C THR A 137 -0.77 6.74 -11.60
N LEU A 138 -1.10 6.71 -10.29
CA LEU A 138 -0.57 7.70 -9.34
C LEU A 138 0.97 7.62 -9.22
N LEU A 139 1.53 6.41 -9.27
CA LEU A 139 2.97 6.19 -9.26
C LEU A 139 3.64 6.82 -10.50
N GLU A 140 3.09 6.58 -11.69
CA GLU A 140 3.59 7.18 -12.94
C GLU A 140 3.55 8.70 -12.90
N GLU A 141 2.45 9.29 -12.40
CA GLU A 141 2.35 10.73 -12.21
C GLU A 141 3.43 11.26 -11.25
N ARG A 142 3.67 10.55 -10.14
CA ARG A 142 4.67 10.96 -9.14
C ARG A 142 6.10 10.84 -9.65
N LEU A 143 6.38 9.86 -10.52
CA LEU A 143 7.68 9.71 -11.18
C LEU A 143 7.91 10.81 -12.24
N ALA A 144 6.88 11.15 -13.02
CA ALA A 144 6.97 12.21 -14.02
C ALA A 144 7.02 13.61 -13.41
N ARG A 145 6.30 13.82 -12.30
CA ARG A 145 6.22 15.10 -11.58
C ARG A 145 6.40 14.88 -10.08
N PRO A 146 7.66 14.86 -9.57
CA PRO A 146 7.91 14.73 -8.15
C PRO A 146 7.26 15.85 -7.34
N THR A 147 6.48 15.49 -6.32
CA THR A 147 5.84 16.46 -5.40
C THR A 147 6.81 17.03 -4.36
N THR A 148 7.99 16.43 -4.23
CA THR A 148 9.04 16.87 -3.31
C THR A 148 10.39 16.90 -4.02
N GLN A 149 11.38 17.57 -3.42
CA GLN A 149 12.74 17.63 -3.96
C GLN A 149 13.46 16.26 -3.95
N THR A 150 12.96 15.29 -3.18
CA THR A 150 13.53 13.94 -3.12
C THR A 150 12.75 13.01 -4.05
N PRO A 151 13.39 12.39 -5.05
CA PRO A 151 12.75 11.38 -5.88
C PRO A 151 12.21 10.21 -5.05
N LEU A 152 11.21 9.51 -5.59
CA LEU A 152 10.78 8.24 -5.00
C LEU A 152 11.96 7.27 -4.98
N ARG A 153 12.10 6.53 -3.88
CA ARG A 153 13.12 5.49 -3.74
C ARG A 153 12.76 4.34 -4.67
N ASP A 154 13.74 3.70 -5.29
CA ASP A 154 13.52 2.54 -6.17
C ASP A 154 12.69 1.45 -5.48
N TYR A 155 12.95 1.22 -4.19
CA TYR A 155 12.18 0.24 -3.43
C TYR A 155 10.71 0.64 -3.21
N THR A 156 10.40 1.95 -3.14
CA THR A 156 9.00 2.42 -3.11
C THR A 156 8.32 2.09 -4.44
N VAL A 157 8.99 2.33 -5.56
CA VAL A 157 8.49 2.00 -6.90
C VAL A 157 8.27 0.50 -7.03
N ALA A 158 9.22 -0.32 -6.57
CA ALA A 158 9.12 -1.78 -6.60
C ALA A 158 7.91 -2.28 -5.79
N CYS A 159 7.73 -1.82 -4.56
CA CYS A 159 6.58 -2.19 -3.74
C CYS A 159 5.25 -1.84 -4.41
N VAL A 160 5.10 -0.62 -4.92
CA VAL A 160 3.82 -0.18 -5.51
C VAL A 160 3.54 -0.95 -6.81
N LYS A 161 4.53 -1.10 -7.70
CA LYS A 161 4.36 -1.87 -8.93
C LYS A 161 4.01 -3.31 -8.62
N GLY A 162 4.77 -3.94 -7.73
CA GLY A 162 4.53 -5.32 -7.31
C GLY A 162 3.13 -5.53 -6.73
N VAL A 163 2.66 -4.62 -5.87
CA VAL A 163 1.28 -4.69 -5.37
C VAL A 163 0.24 -4.53 -6.49
N VAL A 164 0.47 -3.63 -7.45
CA VAL A 164 -0.46 -3.42 -8.58
C VAL A 164 -0.49 -4.62 -9.51
N ASP A 165 0.68 -5.18 -9.84
CA ASP A 165 0.84 -6.32 -10.74
C ASP A 165 0.20 -7.59 -10.18
N HIS A 166 0.21 -7.74 -8.85
CA HIS A 166 -0.33 -8.89 -8.11
C HIS A 166 -1.63 -8.57 -7.33
N TRP A 167 -2.33 -7.49 -7.68
CA TRP A 167 -3.44 -6.95 -6.89
C TRP A 167 -4.51 -7.99 -6.51
N ALA A 168 -4.98 -8.75 -7.51
CA ALA A 168 -6.05 -9.72 -7.32
C ALA A 168 -5.64 -10.87 -6.40
N GLU A 169 -4.44 -11.42 -6.59
CA GLU A 169 -3.88 -12.51 -5.78
C GLU A 169 -3.64 -12.07 -4.33
N ILE A 170 -3.10 -10.86 -4.14
CA ILE A 170 -2.87 -10.28 -2.82
C ILE A 170 -4.19 -10.06 -2.07
N ASP A 171 -5.18 -9.44 -2.72
CA ASP A 171 -6.48 -9.18 -2.09
C ASP A 171 -7.22 -10.51 -1.78
N GLU A 172 -7.19 -11.49 -2.68
CA GLU A 172 -7.78 -12.82 -2.44
C GLU A 172 -7.11 -13.54 -1.25
N THR A 173 -5.77 -13.49 -1.17
CA THR A 173 -5.00 -14.04 -0.06
C THR A 173 -5.42 -13.40 1.26
N LEU A 174 -5.50 -12.07 1.29
CA LEU A 174 -5.88 -11.33 2.48
C LEU A 174 -7.33 -11.62 2.90
N GLU A 175 -8.28 -11.71 1.97
CA GLU A 175 -9.67 -12.08 2.27
C GLU A 175 -9.80 -13.51 2.79
N THR A 176 -9.01 -14.43 2.25
CA THR A 176 -9.02 -15.84 2.67
C THR A 176 -8.62 -16.00 4.13
N TYR A 177 -7.62 -15.22 4.59
CA TYR A 177 -7.05 -15.38 5.94
C TYR A 177 -7.56 -14.36 6.97
N SER A 178 -8.35 -13.37 6.58
CA SER A 178 -8.89 -12.33 7.48
C SER A 178 -9.99 -12.79 8.44
N ARG A 179 -10.20 -14.10 8.63
CA ARG A 179 -11.21 -14.70 9.56
C ARG A 179 -12.63 -14.13 9.37
N GLY A 180 -13.03 -13.88 8.12
CA GLY A 180 -14.38 -13.39 7.80
C GLY A 180 -14.56 -11.87 7.90
N TRP A 181 -13.51 -11.11 8.18
CA TRP A 181 -13.52 -9.65 8.00
C TRP A 181 -13.27 -9.30 6.55
N ARG A 182 -14.26 -8.68 5.89
CA ARG A 182 -14.07 -8.13 4.55
C ARG A 182 -12.98 -7.07 4.57
N LEU A 183 -12.03 -7.14 3.63
CA LEU A 183 -10.97 -6.15 3.46
C LEU A 183 -11.51 -4.71 3.41
N SER A 184 -12.67 -4.52 2.80
CA SER A 184 -13.34 -3.21 2.66
C SER A 184 -13.77 -2.57 3.99
N ARG A 185 -13.87 -3.34 5.07
CA ARG A 185 -14.18 -2.81 6.41
C ARG A 185 -12.94 -2.41 7.21
N MET A 186 -11.75 -2.75 6.73
CA MET A 186 -10.50 -2.36 7.37
C MET A 186 -10.19 -0.89 7.08
N PRO A 187 -9.53 -0.16 7.99
CA PRO A 187 -8.97 1.15 7.70
C PRO A 187 -8.14 1.08 6.42
N ALA A 188 -8.29 2.07 5.54
CA ALA A 188 -7.59 2.08 4.25
C ALA A 188 -6.07 2.02 4.40
N VAL A 189 -5.53 2.64 5.46
CA VAL A 189 -4.11 2.55 5.81
C VAL A 189 -3.69 1.12 6.17
N ASP A 190 -4.48 0.40 6.97
CA ASP A 190 -4.18 -0.97 7.37
C ASP A 190 -4.21 -1.91 6.16
N ARG A 191 -5.19 -1.73 5.28
CA ARG A 191 -5.27 -2.48 4.03
C ARG A 191 -4.07 -2.20 3.12
N ALA A 192 -3.62 -0.96 3.01
CA ALA A 192 -2.41 -0.61 2.26
C ALA A 192 -1.14 -1.26 2.87
N ILE A 193 -1.02 -1.27 4.21
CA ILE A 193 0.07 -1.95 4.92
C ILE A 193 0.06 -3.45 4.63
N LEU A 194 -1.11 -4.08 4.74
CA LEU A 194 -1.29 -5.51 4.48
C LEU A 194 -0.93 -5.87 3.04
N ARG A 195 -1.36 -5.08 2.06
CA ARG A 195 -1.01 -5.31 0.65
C ARG A 195 0.50 -5.28 0.41
N VAL A 196 1.20 -4.29 0.94
CA VAL A 196 2.67 -4.21 0.83
C VAL A 196 3.34 -5.40 1.54
N GLY A 197 2.89 -5.74 2.75
CA GLY A 197 3.43 -6.86 3.52
C GLY A 197 3.23 -8.21 2.82
N THR A 198 2.02 -8.48 2.32
CA THR A 198 1.71 -9.70 1.56
C THR A 198 2.51 -9.78 0.28
N TRP A 199 2.63 -8.68 -0.48
CA TRP A 199 3.48 -8.66 -1.67
C TRP A 199 4.92 -9.05 -1.35
N GLU A 200 5.51 -8.48 -0.29
CA GLU A 200 6.87 -8.84 0.12
C GLU A 200 6.99 -10.32 0.49
N ILE A 201 6.00 -10.88 1.19
CA ILE A 201 6.01 -12.29 1.61
C ILE A 201 5.93 -13.25 0.42
N LEU A 202 5.10 -12.94 -0.57
CA LEU A 202 4.78 -13.87 -1.66
C LEU A 202 5.67 -13.71 -2.90
N HIS A 203 6.21 -12.52 -3.14
CA HIS A 203 6.83 -12.18 -4.43
C HIS A 203 8.22 -11.55 -4.32
N ASN A 204 8.76 -11.36 -3.11
CA ASN A 204 10.05 -10.73 -2.91
C ASN A 204 11.01 -11.62 -2.11
N ASP A 205 11.71 -12.50 -2.81
CA ASP A 205 12.67 -13.45 -2.24
C ASP A 205 13.85 -12.79 -1.50
N ASP A 206 14.11 -11.50 -1.75
CA ASP A 206 15.15 -10.74 -1.04
C ASP A 206 14.72 -10.34 0.40
N VAL A 207 13.46 -10.54 0.75
CA VAL A 207 12.89 -10.16 2.05
C VAL A 207 12.35 -11.39 2.78
N PRO A 208 13.02 -11.84 3.86
CA PRO A 208 12.48 -12.91 4.69
C PRO A 208 11.09 -12.55 5.24
N GLY A 209 10.14 -13.49 5.22
CA GLY A 209 8.75 -13.23 5.63
C GLY A 209 8.63 -12.62 7.04
N GLY A 210 9.43 -13.09 8.01
CA GLY A 210 9.47 -12.50 9.36
C GLY A 210 9.92 -11.03 9.41
N VAL A 211 10.78 -10.61 8.48
CA VAL A 211 11.20 -9.21 8.33
C VAL A 211 10.07 -8.38 7.72
N ALA A 212 9.38 -8.89 6.69
CA ALA A 212 8.21 -8.23 6.10
C ALA A 212 7.11 -7.99 7.16
N VAL A 213 6.79 -9.01 7.97
CA VAL A 213 5.85 -8.89 9.10
C VAL A 213 6.30 -7.82 10.09
N SER A 214 7.55 -7.88 10.55
CA SER A 214 8.09 -6.94 11.54
C SER A 214 8.03 -5.48 11.06
N GLU A 215 8.36 -5.25 9.79
CA GLU A 215 8.33 -3.92 9.18
C GLU A 215 6.90 -3.41 9.01
N ALA A 216 5.96 -4.26 8.58
CA ALA A 216 4.54 -3.90 8.47
C ALA A 216 3.94 -3.50 9.83
N VAL A 217 4.27 -4.24 10.89
CA VAL A 217 3.86 -3.93 12.28
C VAL A 217 4.41 -2.59 12.74
N VAL A 218 5.67 -2.29 12.43
CA VAL A 218 6.29 -0.99 12.74
C VAL A 218 5.59 0.14 11.98
N ILE A 219 5.22 -0.07 10.71
CA ILE A 219 4.48 0.94 9.94
C ILE A 219 3.08 1.17 10.53
N ALA A 220 2.38 0.11 10.94
CA ALA A 220 1.08 0.22 11.59
C ALA A 220 1.14 1.04 12.88
N GLN A 221 2.19 0.86 13.69
CA GLN A 221 2.42 1.69 14.90
C GLN A 221 2.60 3.17 14.59
N VAL A 222 3.08 3.51 13.39
CA VAL A 222 3.39 4.89 12.99
C VAL A 222 2.20 5.56 12.29
N LEU A 223 1.39 4.81 11.55
CA LEU A 223 0.38 5.36 10.64
C LEU A 223 -1.07 5.06 11.02
N SER A 224 -1.32 4.16 11.97
CA SER A 224 -2.66 3.66 12.27
C SER A 224 -2.99 3.73 13.76
N THR A 225 -4.02 2.99 14.19
CA THR A 225 -4.51 2.99 15.58
C THR A 225 -3.72 2.03 16.48
N ASP A 226 -3.98 2.07 17.78
CA ASP A 226 -3.29 1.24 18.78
C ASP A 226 -3.54 -0.28 18.60
N ASP A 227 -4.66 -0.66 17.97
CA ASP A 227 -5.02 -2.06 17.74
C ASP A 227 -4.38 -2.64 16.47
N SER A 228 -4.13 -1.80 15.46
CA SER A 228 -3.64 -2.20 14.14
C SER A 228 -2.34 -3.01 14.14
N PRO A 229 -1.31 -2.72 14.96
CA PRO A 229 -0.08 -3.51 14.99
C PRO A 229 -0.31 -4.98 15.32
N SER A 230 -1.22 -5.27 16.25
CA SER A 230 -1.53 -6.64 16.66
C SER A 230 -2.29 -7.40 15.56
N PHE A 231 -3.22 -6.71 14.91
CA PHE A 231 -4.00 -7.23 13.78
C PHE A 231 -3.11 -7.53 12.56
N VAL A 232 -2.28 -6.57 12.13
CA VAL A 232 -1.34 -6.71 11.02
C VAL A 232 -0.36 -7.87 11.28
N ASN A 233 0.18 -7.97 12.49
CA ASN A 233 1.06 -9.08 12.88
C ASN A 233 0.36 -10.44 12.71
N GLY A 234 -0.86 -10.56 13.26
CA GLY A 234 -1.61 -11.82 13.24
C GLY A 234 -1.95 -12.28 11.82
N LEU A 235 -2.41 -11.36 10.97
CA LEU A 235 -2.79 -11.70 9.60
C LEU A 235 -1.57 -12.04 8.73
N LEU A 236 -0.52 -11.22 8.75
CA LEU A 236 0.67 -11.48 7.92
C LEU A 236 1.46 -12.70 8.41
N SER A 237 1.49 -12.99 9.71
CA SER A 237 2.10 -14.24 10.22
C SER A 237 1.37 -15.45 9.67
N ARG A 238 0.03 -15.38 9.54
CA ARG A 238 -0.76 -16.46 8.93
C ARG A 238 -0.45 -16.63 7.45
N VAL A 239 -0.20 -15.53 6.72
CA VAL A 239 0.22 -15.60 5.31
C VAL A 239 1.58 -16.31 5.20
N VAL A 240 2.56 -15.95 6.05
CA VAL A 240 3.89 -16.61 6.07
C VAL A 240 3.77 -18.11 6.34
N GLU A 241 2.93 -18.52 7.29
CA GLU A 241 2.72 -19.94 7.64
C GLU A 241 2.17 -20.79 6.49
N VAL A 242 1.45 -20.19 5.54
CA VAL A 242 0.81 -20.93 4.43
C VAL A 242 1.62 -20.81 3.14
N ALA A 243 2.43 -19.76 3.00
CA ALA A 243 3.31 -19.57 1.86
C ALA A 243 4.60 -20.43 1.92
N GLY A 244 4.99 -20.88 3.12
CA GLY A 244 6.17 -21.75 3.36
C GLY A 244 5.83 -23.22 3.55
#